data_AF-A0A1G0XD12-F1
#
_entry.id   AF-A0A1G0XD12-F1
#
_cell.length_a   1.000
_cell.length_b   1.000
_cell.length_c   1.000
_cell.angle_alpha   90.00
_cell.angle_beta   90.00
_cell.angle_gamma   90.00
#
_symmetry.space_group_name_H-M   'P 1'
#
loop_
_entity.id
_entity.type
_entity.pdbx_description
1 polymer ?
#
loop_
_entity_poly.entity_id
_entity_poly.type
_entity_poly.pdbx_seq_one_letter_code
_entity_poly.pdbx_strand_id
1 'polypeptide(L)'
;MEFIHEDYSGWNNVESIPADKQSLVTELNFEIPIKRMEDYSIIPVKLNIHGEIAVVHYYLKNKSENNKNLLSNDARYYTDVLIKNNCRWLLFADHFGVQESRNYFFKNKSE
;
A
#
# COMPACT_ATOMS: atom_id res chain seq x y z
N MET A 1 -13.57 2.72 7.99
CA MET A 1 -13.41 4.01 7.26
C MET A 1 -13.18 5.20 8.18
N GLU A 2 -13.44 5.08 9.48
CA GLU A 2 -13.24 6.15 10.47
C GLU A 2 -11.77 6.60 10.65
N PHE A 3 -10.82 5.85 10.10
CA PHE A 3 -9.38 6.13 10.17
C PHE A 3 -8.82 6.80 8.91
N ILE A 4 -9.69 7.31 8.02
CA ILE A 4 -9.29 8.05 6.80
C ILE A 4 -9.70 9.52 6.97
N HIS A 5 -8.72 10.43 6.83
CA HIS A 5 -8.95 11.88 6.88
C HIS A 5 -9.90 12.32 5.74
N GLU A 6 -10.68 13.38 5.94
CA GLU A 6 -11.61 13.87 4.91
C GLU A 6 -10.90 14.30 3.63
N ASP A 7 -9.77 15.00 3.77
CA ASP A 7 -8.90 15.43 2.68
C ASP A 7 -7.90 14.36 2.21
N TYR A 8 -8.25 13.07 2.32
CA TYR A 8 -7.34 12.00 1.92
C TYR A 8 -6.98 12.10 0.44
N SER A 9 -5.70 11.88 0.13
CA SER A 9 -5.20 11.71 -1.23
C SER A 9 -4.17 10.58 -1.32
N GLY A 10 -4.49 9.51 -2.03
CA GLY A 10 -3.59 8.37 -2.22
C GLY A 10 -3.21 8.17 -3.67
N TRP A 11 -2.01 7.63 -3.94
CA TRP A 11 -1.59 7.37 -5.31
C TRP A 11 -0.72 6.12 -5.44
N ASN A 12 -0.69 5.55 -6.64
CA ASN A 12 0.21 4.46 -6.95
C ASN A 12 0.81 4.67 -8.33
N ASN A 13 1.77 3.82 -8.68
CA ASN A 13 2.52 3.92 -9.93
C ASN A 13 1.76 3.42 -11.18
N VAL A 14 0.51 2.96 -11.05
CA VAL A 14 -0.30 2.46 -12.19
C VAL A 14 -1.50 3.34 -12.51
N GLU A 15 -2.03 4.06 -11.53
CA GLU A 15 -3.17 4.97 -11.70
C GLU A 15 -2.74 6.33 -12.26
N SER A 16 -3.55 6.89 -13.15
CA SER A 16 -3.25 8.18 -13.81
C SER A 16 -3.50 9.41 -12.94
N ILE A 17 -4.32 9.27 -11.90
CA ILE A 17 -4.69 10.33 -10.96
C ILE A 17 -4.72 9.80 -9.52
N PRO A 18 -4.47 10.66 -8.51
CA PRO A 18 -4.66 10.28 -7.11
C PRO A 18 -6.13 9.98 -6.79
N ALA A 19 -6.34 9.00 -5.91
CA ALA A 19 -7.64 8.67 -5.34
C ALA A 19 -7.99 9.63 -4.20
N ASP A 20 -9.28 9.96 -4.07
CA ASP A 20 -9.84 10.65 -2.92
C ASP A 20 -10.45 9.66 -1.92
N LYS A 21 -10.93 10.18 -0.77
CA LYS A 21 -11.54 9.36 0.28
C LYS A 21 -12.70 8.54 -0.26
N GLN A 22 -13.56 9.13 -1.09
CA GLN A 22 -14.77 8.48 -1.57
C GLN A 22 -14.43 7.31 -2.50
N SER A 23 -13.44 7.48 -3.37
CA SER A 23 -12.95 6.45 -4.28
C SER A 23 -12.33 5.29 -3.52
N LEU A 24 -11.43 5.58 -2.56
CA LEU A 24 -10.85 4.55 -1.68
C LEU A 24 -11.92 3.79 -0.89
N VAL A 25 -12.90 4.50 -0.33
CA VAL A 25 -14.02 3.90 0.41
C VAL A 25 -14.83 2.96 -0.46
N THR A 26 -15.09 3.36 -1.70
CA THR A 26 -15.83 2.57 -2.68
C THR A 26 -15.06 1.30 -3.04
N GLU A 27 -13.77 1.42 -3.33
CA GLU A 27 -12.89 0.30 -3.63
C GLU A 27 -12.83 -0.70 -2.46
N LEU A 28 -12.59 -0.23 -1.23
CA LEU A 28 -12.53 -1.09 -0.05
C LEU A 28 -13.84 -1.84 0.19
N ASN A 29 -14.99 -1.18 0.02
CA ASN A 29 -16.30 -1.83 0.15
C ASN A 29 -16.55 -2.89 -0.93
N PHE A 30 -15.98 -2.71 -2.12
CA PHE A 30 -16.08 -3.69 -3.21
C PHE A 30 -15.13 -4.88 -2.99
N GLU A 31 -13.90 -4.63 -2.54
CA GLU A 31 -12.84 -5.64 -2.39
C GLU A 31 -13.02 -6.53 -1.15
N ILE A 32 -13.46 -5.97 -0.01
CA ILE A 32 -13.60 -6.72 1.27
C ILE A 32 -14.53 -7.96 1.15
N PRO A 33 -15.70 -7.89 0.49
CA PRO A 33 -16.57 -9.06 0.31
C PRO A 33 -16.01 -10.11 -0.66
N ILE A 34 -15.15 -9.70 -1.58
CA ILE A 34 -14.66 -10.53 -2.70
C ILE A 34 -13.37 -11.25 -2.33
N LYS A 35 -12.48 -10.61 -1.56
CA LYS A 35 -11.24 -11.21 -1.07
C LYS A 35 -11.50 -11.99 0.21
N ARG A 36 -11.33 -13.31 0.14
CA ARG A 36 -11.17 -14.17 1.31
C ARG A 36 -9.95 -13.65 2.07
N MET A 37 -10.14 -12.90 3.17
CA MET A 37 -9.10 -12.14 3.91
C MET A 37 -7.74 -12.81 3.74
N GLU A 38 -6.99 -12.37 2.74
CA GLU A 38 -5.66 -12.87 2.56
C GLU A 38 -4.89 -12.40 3.78
N ASP A 39 -4.11 -13.32 4.30
CA ASP A 39 -3.52 -13.16 5.60
C ASP A 39 -2.29 -12.26 5.36
N TYR A 40 -2.46 -10.94 5.34
CA TYR A 40 -1.37 -10.00 5.07
C TYR A 40 -0.51 -9.78 6.32
N SER A 41 0.78 -9.59 6.12
CA SER A 41 1.73 -9.16 7.16
C SER A 41 2.28 -7.78 6.80
N ILE A 42 2.30 -6.88 7.79
CA ILE A 42 2.96 -5.58 7.70
C ILE A 42 4.35 -5.70 8.31
N ILE A 43 5.38 -5.25 7.59
CA ILE A 43 6.76 -5.22 8.05
C ILE A 43 7.20 -3.76 8.13
N PRO A 44 7.28 -3.17 9.34
CA PRO A 44 7.70 -1.78 9.48
C PRO A 44 9.13 -1.57 9.01
N VAL A 45 9.36 -0.50 8.24
CA VAL A 45 10.70 -0.08 7.79
C VAL A 45 11.15 1.15 8.54
N LYS A 46 10.32 2.19 8.56
CA LYS A 46 10.67 3.46 9.18
C LYS A 46 9.42 4.23 9.61
N LEU A 47 9.52 4.87 10.76
CA LEU A 47 8.53 5.82 11.27
C LEU A 47 9.24 7.14 11.57
N ASN A 48 8.71 8.23 10.99
CA ASN A 48 9.11 9.59 11.27
C ASN A 48 7.91 10.37 11.80
N ILE A 49 8.04 10.97 12.98
CA ILE A 49 6.98 11.80 13.58
C ILE A 49 7.49 13.24 13.66
N HIS A 50 6.69 14.19 13.19
CA HIS A 50 6.95 15.61 13.30
C HIS A 50 5.65 16.35 13.64
N GLY A 51 5.53 16.78 14.90
CA GLY A 51 4.32 17.41 15.41
C GLY A 51 3.11 16.48 15.28
N GLU A 52 2.10 16.91 14.52
CA GLU A 52 0.86 16.18 14.28
C GLU A 52 0.89 15.37 12.98
N ILE A 53 2.07 15.21 12.36
CA ILE A 53 2.25 14.43 11.13
C ILE A 53 3.15 13.24 11.41
N ALA A 54 2.82 12.08 10.84
CA ALA A 54 3.69 10.92 10.81
C ALA A 54 3.85 10.40 9.38
N VAL A 55 5.05 9.96 9.02
CA VAL A 55 5.35 9.24 7.78
C VAL A 55 5.77 7.82 8.14
N VAL A 56 5.08 6.84 7.59
CA VAL A 56 5.24 5.41 7.90
C VAL A 56 5.61 4.67 6.63
N HIS A 57 6.81 4.11 6.59
CA HIS A 57 7.25 3.22 5.52
C HIS A 57 7.17 1.78 5.99
N TYR A 58 6.54 0.91 5.19
CA TYR A 58 6.41 -0.52 5.49
C TYR A 58 6.29 -1.36 4.22
N TYR A 59 6.54 -2.66 4.37
CA TYR A 59 6.19 -3.65 3.36
C TYR A 59 4.86 -4.31 3.70
N LEU A 60 4.01 -4.50 2.69
CA LEU A 60 2.84 -5.36 2.77
C LEU A 60 3.14 -6.68 2.06
N LYS A 61 3.03 -7.80 2.78
CA LYS A 61 3.32 -9.15 2.27
C LYS A 61 2.10 -10.05 2.40
N ASN A 62 1.74 -10.77 1.34
CA ASN A 62 0.72 -11.81 1.39
C ASN A 62 1.31 -13.08 2.04
N LYS A 63 0.71 -13.62 3.12
CA LYS A 63 1.21 -14.84 3.76
C LYS A 63 0.93 -16.12 2.95
N SER A 64 0.01 -16.09 1.97
CA SER A 64 -0.26 -17.25 1.12
C SER A 64 0.89 -17.58 0.15
N GLU A 65 1.76 -16.61 -0.12
CA GLU A 65 3.00 -16.82 -0.84
C GLU A 65 4.06 -17.35 0.13
N ASN A 66 4.21 -18.67 0.12
CA ASN A 66 5.13 -19.48 0.92
C ASN A 66 6.64 -19.17 0.75
N ASN A 67 7.00 -17.99 0.23
CA ASN A 67 8.38 -17.59 -0.02
C ASN A 67 8.99 -16.94 1.23
N LYS A 68 10.01 -17.60 1.80
CA LYS A 68 10.78 -17.16 2.98
C LYS A 68 11.64 -15.91 2.76
N ASN A 69 11.73 -15.38 1.55
CA ASN A 69 12.52 -14.17 1.26
C ASN A 69 11.64 -12.92 1.36
N LEU A 70 12.10 -11.90 2.11
CA LEU A 70 11.51 -10.55 2.10
C LEU A 70 11.68 -9.85 0.75
N LEU A 71 12.62 -10.32 -0.07
CA LEU A 71 12.98 -9.77 -1.38
C LEU A 71 12.27 -10.50 -2.53
N SER A 72 11.24 -11.31 -2.28
CA SER A 72 10.44 -11.81 -3.40
C SER A 72 9.76 -10.62 -4.08
N ASN A 73 9.58 -10.72 -5.40
CA ASN A 73 8.97 -9.68 -6.25
C ASN A 73 7.51 -9.33 -5.87
N ASP A 74 6.98 -9.94 -4.80
CA ASP A 74 5.60 -9.85 -4.37
C ASP A 74 5.41 -8.89 -3.18
N ALA A 75 6.51 -8.42 -2.56
CA ALA A 75 6.44 -7.42 -1.50
C ALA A 75 6.05 -6.05 -2.07
N ARG A 76 4.92 -5.50 -1.60
CA ARG A 76 4.48 -4.15 -1.97
C ARG A 76 5.05 -3.13 -1.00
N TYR A 77 5.55 -2.03 -1.56
CA TYR A 77 6.15 -0.92 -0.81
C TYR A 77 5.07 0.11 -0.53
N TYR A 78 4.84 0.42 0.74
CA TYR A 78 3.86 1.41 1.17
C TYR A 78 4.52 2.55 1.93
N THR A 79 3.99 3.75 1.71
CA THR A 79 4.22 4.94 2.51
C THR A 79 2.89 5.53 2.91
N ASP A 80 2.58 5.51 4.19
CA ASP A 80 1.40 6.19 4.73
C ASP A 80 1.84 7.52 5.36
N VAL A 81 1.09 8.57 5.08
CA VAL A 81 1.17 9.84 5.79
C VAL A 81 -0.05 9.93 6.69
N LEU A 82 0.19 10.04 7.98
CA LEU A 82 -0.85 10.17 9.00
C LEU A 82 -0.89 11.59 9.54
N ILE A 83 -2.09 12.09 9.80
CA ILE A 83 -2.33 13.34 10.53
C ILE A 83 -3.03 13.05 11.85
N LYS A 84 -2.65 13.76 12.91
CA LYS A 84 -3.24 13.61 14.24
C LYS A 84 -4.36 14.63 14.42
N ASN A 85 -5.60 14.17 14.44
CA ASN A 85 -6.78 15.00 14.74
C ASN A 85 -7.47 14.49 16.00
N ASN A 86 -7.74 15.35 16.98
CA ASN A 86 -8.47 15.00 18.21
C ASN A 86 -7.90 13.74 18.90
N CYS A 87 -6.58 13.71 19.11
CA CYS A 87 -5.85 12.58 19.72
C CYS A 87 -5.91 11.26 18.94
N ARG A 88 -6.30 11.27 17.66
CA ARG A 88 -6.34 10.10 16.77
C ARG A 88 -5.51 10.32 15.53
N TRP A 89 -4.76 9.31 15.12
CA TRP A 89 -4.05 9.30 13.84
C TRP A 89 -5.01 8.85 12.74
N LEU A 90 -5.06 9.62 11.66
CA LEU A 90 -5.89 9.37 10.49
C LEU A 90 -5.00 9.30 9.26
N LEU A 91 -5.29 8.38 8.35
CA LEU A 91 -4.64 8.31 7.04
C LEU A 91 -4.97 9.57 6.25
N PHE A 92 -3.95 10.38 6.00
CA PHE A 92 -4.05 11.64 5.27
C PHE A 92 -3.62 11.50 3.81
N ALA A 93 -2.60 10.70 3.56
CA ALA A 93 -2.19 10.33 2.22
C ALA A 93 -1.51 8.97 2.24
N ASP A 94 -1.46 8.30 1.09
CA ASP A 94 -0.59 7.16 0.91
C ASP A 94 0.06 7.15 -0.47
N HIS A 95 1.13 6.38 -0.56
CA HIS A 95 1.69 5.99 -1.83
C HIS A 95 2.15 4.54 -1.79
N PHE A 96 1.81 3.77 -2.82
CA PHE A 96 2.34 2.42 -2.96
C PHE A 96 2.77 2.07 -4.37
N GLY A 97 3.74 1.15 -4.45
CA GLY A 97 4.20 0.57 -5.71
C GLY A 97 3.54 -0.77 -5.98
N VAL A 98 2.90 -0.90 -7.13
CA VAL A 98 2.57 -2.17 -7.77
C VAL A 98 3.74 -2.53 -8.69
N GLN A 99 4.53 -3.52 -8.32
CA GLN A 99 5.53 -4.07 -9.22
C GLN A 99 4.80 -4.98 -10.20
N GLU A 100 4.54 -4.50 -11.42
CA GLU A 100 4.11 -5.39 -12.49
C GLU A 100 5.22 -6.42 -12.73
N SER A 101 4.89 -7.69 -12.69
CA SER A 101 5.76 -8.77 -13.15
C SER A 101 5.97 -8.62 -14.66
N ARG A 102 6.90 -7.75 -15.07
CA ARG A 102 7.43 -7.79 -16.43
C ARG A 102 8.14 -9.12 -16.57
N ASN A 103 7.46 -10.08 -17.19
CA ASN A 103 8.08 -11.27 -17.74
C ASN A 103 9.18 -10.83 -18.70
N TYR A 104 10.41 -10.73 -18.21
CA TYR A 104 11.61 -10.67 -19.04
C TYR A 104 11.73 -12.03 -19.72
N PHE A 105 11.01 -12.21 -20.83
CA PHE A 105 11.38 -13.20 -21.83
C PHE A 105 12.74 -12.78 -22.38
N PHE A 106 13.81 -13.27 -21.75
CA PHE A 106 15.11 -13.34 -22.38
C PHE A 106 14.94 -14.23 -23.61
N LYS A 107 14.73 -13.58 -24.76
CA LYS A 107 14.88 -14.22 -26.06
C LYS A 107 16.37 -14.51 -26.19
N ASN A 108 16.79 -15.70 -25.73
CA ASN A 108 18.08 -16.26 -26.07
C ASN A 108 18.10 -16.38 -27.60
N LYS A 109 18.70 -15.38 -28.27
CA LYS A 109 19.27 -15.59 -29.58
C LYS A 109 20.53 -16.42 -29.36
N SER A 110 20.39 -17.72 -29.53
CA SER A 110 21.52 -18.59 -29.88
C SER A 110 21.99 -18.19 -31.27
N GLU A 111 23.17 -17.60 -31.36
CA GLU A 111 24.03 -17.67 -32.54
C GLU A 111 24.94 -18.88 -32.43
#